data_AF-A0A6J5TC78-F1
#
_entry.id   AF-A0A6J5TC78-F1
#
_cell.length_a   1.000
_cell.length_b   1.000
_cell.length_c   1.000
_cell.angle_alpha   90.00
_cell.angle_beta   90.00
_cell.angle_gamma   90.00
#
_symmetry.space_group_name_H-M   'P 1'
#
loop_
_entity.id
_entity.type
_entity.pdbx_description
1 polymer ?
#
loop_
_entity_poly.entity_id
_entity_poly.type
_entity_poly.pdbx_seq_one_letter_code
_entity_poly.pdbx_strand_id
1 'polypeptide(L)'
;MGLFTLPTVALFILLTLSLAFVHEGIPTTLDGPFKPVTVPLDKSFRGNAVDLPETDPRVKRIVKGFKPEQISVSLSGTHDSVWISWITGEFQIGDNIEPLDPKTVSGVVVYGRYGFPMTNRSTGNNSLVYNQLYQFEGLKNYTSGIIHHVRLAGLIPNTLYQYQCGDPSIPAMSRVSYFKTMPVSGPKSYPSRVAVVGDLGLTYNTTSTVDHLLANRPDLLLLVGDVSYADLYLTNGTGSDCYSCSFPHTPIQETYQPRWDYWGR
;
A
#
# COMPACT_ATOMS: atom_id res chain seq x y z
N MET A 1 18.72 -12.14 -56.15
CA MET A 1 18.16 -10.77 -56.02
C MET A 1 16.81 -10.91 -55.33
N GLY A 2 16.76 -10.74 -54.00
CA GLY A 2 15.53 -10.91 -53.23
C GLY A 2 14.64 -9.67 -53.36
N LEU A 3 13.48 -9.82 -53.99
CA LEU A 3 12.44 -8.80 -54.04
C LEU A 3 11.79 -8.71 -52.65
N PHE A 4 12.13 -7.67 -51.90
CA PHE A 4 11.34 -7.28 -50.73
C PHE A 4 9.97 -6.84 -51.22
N THR A 5 8.90 -7.42 -50.65
CA THR A 5 7.53 -7.03 -50.97
C THR A 5 7.29 -5.62 -50.44
N LEU A 6 6.56 -4.78 -51.19
CA LEU A 6 6.21 -3.39 -50.80
C LEU A 6 5.80 -3.21 -49.31
N PRO A 7 5.05 -4.14 -48.67
CA PRO A 7 4.68 -4.04 -47.26
C PRO A 7 5.87 -4.12 -46.29
N THR A 8 6.89 -4.94 -46.62
CA THR A 8 8.09 -5.10 -45.77
C THR A 8 8.98 -3.87 -45.79
N VAL A 9 9.07 -3.19 -46.93
CA VAL A 9 9.79 -1.91 -47.06
C VAL A 9 9.07 -0.80 -46.31
N ALA A 10 7.74 -0.73 -46.39
CA ALA A 10 6.94 0.25 -45.65
C ALA A 10 7.05 0.08 -44.14
N LEU A 11 7.04 -1.17 -43.63
CA LEU A 11 7.21 -1.45 -42.20
C LEU A 11 8.61 -1.07 -41.70
N PHE A 12 9.66 -1.34 -42.51
CA PHE A 12 11.02 -0.94 -42.20
C PHE A 12 11.17 0.59 -42.15
N ILE A 13 10.58 1.30 -43.13
CA ILE A 13 10.58 2.76 -43.17
C ILE A 13 9.86 3.33 -41.94
N LEU A 14 8.70 2.78 -41.57
CA LEU A 14 7.96 3.19 -40.37
C LEU A 14 8.76 2.98 -39.08
N LEU A 15 9.46 1.84 -38.95
CA LEU A 15 10.36 1.58 -37.82
C LEU A 15 11.52 2.57 -37.79
N THR A 16 12.18 2.83 -38.93
CA THR A 16 13.30 3.79 -38.99
C THR A 16 12.87 5.22 -38.72
N LEU A 17 11.68 5.64 -39.18
CA LEU A 17 11.10 6.95 -38.86
C LEU A 17 10.77 7.06 -37.37
N SER A 18 10.20 6.01 -36.75
CA SER A 18 9.94 6.01 -35.31
C SER A 18 11.21 6.10 -34.45
N LEU A 19 12.33 5.58 -34.95
CA LEU A 19 13.66 5.68 -34.32
C LEU A 19 14.33 7.04 -34.57
N ALA A 20 14.04 7.70 -35.70
CA ALA A 20 14.61 8.99 -36.06
C ALA A 20 14.01 10.18 -35.29
N PHE A 21 12.80 10.05 -34.74
CA PHE A 21 12.13 11.12 -33.98
C PHE A 21 12.39 11.11 -32.47
N VAL A 22 13.31 10.27 -31.98
CA VAL A 22 13.71 10.26 -30.55
C VAL A 22 15.20 10.52 -30.44
N HIS A 23 15.63 11.71 -30.87
CA HIS A 23 17.03 12.13 -30.80
C HIS A 23 17.21 13.49 -30.10
N GLU A 24 16.38 13.76 -29.10
CA GLU A 24 16.77 14.65 -28.01
C GLU A 24 17.11 13.78 -26.80
N GLY A 25 18.35 13.89 -26.31
CA GLY A 25 18.78 13.18 -25.11
C GLY A 25 17.93 13.57 -23.91
N ILE A 26 17.81 12.69 -22.91
CA ILE A 26 17.11 13.00 -21.66
C ILE A 26 17.85 14.18 -21.00
N PRO A 27 17.19 15.34 -20.80
CA PRO A 27 17.84 16.49 -20.18
C PRO A 27 18.35 16.14 -18.78
N THR A 28 19.51 16.65 -18.38
CA THR A 28 20.11 16.36 -17.07
C THR A 28 20.25 17.63 -16.24
N THR A 29 20.17 17.52 -14.92
CA THR A 29 20.34 18.70 -14.04
C THR A 29 21.75 19.30 -14.10
N LEU A 30 22.73 18.62 -14.71
CA LEU A 30 24.04 19.18 -15.03
C LEU A 30 23.97 20.31 -16.06
N ASP A 31 22.93 20.33 -16.88
CA ASP A 31 22.69 21.34 -17.92
C ASP A 31 22.11 22.65 -17.35
N GLY A 32 21.83 22.69 -16.04
CA GLY A 32 21.24 23.83 -15.34
C GLY A 32 19.71 23.77 -15.25
N PRO A 33 19.06 24.86 -14.81
CA PRO A 33 17.61 24.89 -14.69
C PRO A 33 16.94 24.92 -16.07
N PHE A 34 15.94 24.05 -16.26
CA PHE A 34 15.14 24.04 -17.47
C PHE A 34 14.10 25.15 -17.47
N LYS A 35 13.68 25.58 -18.66
CA LYS A 35 12.52 26.47 -18.79
C LYS A 35 11.28 25.79 -18.20
N PRO A 36 10.46 26.48 -17.38
CA PRO A 36 9.22 25.91 -16.88
C PRO A 36 8.30 25.44 -18.02
N VAL A 37 7.76 24.24 -17.88
CA VAL A 37 6.81 23.65 -18.82
C VAL A 37 5.49 23.40 -18.09
N THR A 38 4.38 23.78 -18.71
CA THR A 38 3.03 23.50 -18.21
C THR A 38 2.30 22.66 -19.25
N VAL A 39 1.86 21.47 -18.87
CA VAL A 39 1.01 20.63 -19.72
C VAL A 39 -0.39 21.25 -19.75
N PRO A 40 -1.00 21.47 -20.93
CA PRO A 40 -2.36 22.00 -21.01
C PRO A 40 -3.38 21.14 -20.27
N LEU A 41 -4.36 21.77 -19.62
CA LEU A 41 -5.46 21.08 -18.97
C LEU A 41 -6.26 20.24 -19.99
N ASP A 42 -6.51 18.96 -19.66
CA ASP A 42 -7.47 18.13 -20.37
C ASP A 42 -8.90 18.65 -20.08
N LYS A 43 -9.55 19.19 -21.12
CA LYS A 43 -10.88 19.80 -21.05
C LYS A 43 -12.03 18.79 -21.16
N SER A 44 -11.74 17.48 -21.08
CA SER A 44 -12.79 16.45 -21.09
C SER A 44 -13.59 16.38 -19.78
N PHE A 45 -13.09 16.97 -18.68
CA PHE A 45 -13.79 17.13 -17.39
C PHE A 45 -14.57 15.89 -16.93
N ARG A 46 -13.87 14.77 -16.70
CA ARG A 46 -14.46 13.45 -16.43
C ARG A 46 -15.05 13.26 -15.02
N GLY A 47 -15.27 14.34 -14.27
CA GLY A 47 -15.72 14.31 -12.88
C GLY A 47 -14.62 13.90 -11.89
N ASN A 48 -15.04 13.67 -10.63
CA ASN A 48 -14.16 13.26 -9.55
C ASN A 48 -13.88 11.75 -9.60
N ALA A 49 -12.78 11.34 -8.96
CA ALA A 49 -12.49 9.92 -8.80
C ALA A 49 -13.55 9.27 -7.90
N VAL A 50 -14.00 8.07 -8.26
CA VAL A 50 -15.05 7.36 -7.53
C VAL A 50 -14.41 6.38 -6.55
N ASP A 51 -14.77 6.49 -5.28
CA ASP A 51 -14.32 5.60 -4.21
C ASP A 51 -14.76 4.15 -4.45
N LEU A 52 -13.86 3.20 -4.15
CA LEU A 52 -14.20 1.79 -4.19
C LEU A 52 -15.28 1.48 -3.14
N PRO A 53 -16.38 0.81 -3.53
CA PRO A 53 -17.43 0.46 -2.60
C PRO A 53 -16.97 -0.65 -1.66
N GLU A 54 -17.55 -0.72 -0.46
CA GLU A 54 -17.35 -1.84 0.49
C GLU A 54 -17.71 -3.22 -0.09
N THR A 55 -18.49 -3.23 -1.18
CA THR A 55 -18.87 -4.45 -1.89
C THR A 55 -17.78 -4.97 -2.83
N ASP A 56 -16.73 -4.18 -3.12
CA ASP A 56 -15.59 -4.61 -3.94
C ASP A 56 -14.90 -5.82 -3.29
N PRO A 57 -14.66 -6.92 -4.04
CA PRO A 57 -14.09 -8.14 -3.48
C PRO A 57 -12.68 -7.95 -2.89
N ARG A 58 -11.93 -6.92 -3.30
CA ARG A 58 -10.57 -6.65 -2.80
C ARG A 58 -10.59 -6.08 -1.39
N VAL A 59 -11.58 -5.24 -1.07
CA VAL A 59 -11.70 -4.61 0.26
C VAL A 59 -12.47 -5.46 1.26
N LYS A 60 -13.11 -6.54 0.78
CA LYS A 60 -13.80 -7.50 1.64
C LYS A 60 -12.81 -8.32 2.44
N ARG A 61 -13.24 -8.66 3.65
CA ARG A 61 -12.52 -9.59 4.49
C ARG A 61 -12.56 -11.00 3.90
N ILE A 62 -11.40 -11.55 3.53
CA ILE A 62 -11.29 -12.90 2.91
C ILE A 62 -10.76 -13.97 3.87
N VAL A 63 -10.43 -13.60 5.11
CA VAL A 63 -9.93 -14.51 6.15
C VAL A 63 -10.98 -14.68 7.26
N LYS A 64 -10.84 -15.74 8.08
CA LYS A 64 -11.76 -16.06 9.17
C LYS A 64 -11.04 -16.09 10.52
N GLY A 65 -11.78 -15.80 11.60
CA GLY A 65 -11.25 -15.81 12.96
C GLY A 65 -10.05 -14.87 13.10
N PHE A 66 -8.97 -15.34 13.71
CA PHE A 66 -7.74 -14.57 13.93
C PHE A 66 -6.67 -14.78 12.84
N LYS A 67 -7.03 -15.32 11.67
CA LYS A 67 -6.07 -15.38 10.56
C LYS A 67 -5.62 -13.97 10.13
N PRO A 68 -4.33 -13.76 9.83
CA PRO A 68 -3.79 -12.47 9.43
C PRO A 68 -4.43 -11.89 8.16
N GLU A 69 -4.69 -10.58 8.18
CA GLU A 69 -5.02 -9.73 7.05
C GLU A 69 -4.19 -8.44 7.09
N GLN A 70 -4.28 -7.62 6.03
CA GLN A 70 -3.60 -6.32 5.95
C GLN A 70 -2.08 -6.42 6.22
N ILE A 71 -1.47 -7.45 5.64
CA ILE A 71 -0.05 -7.77 5.87
C ILE A 71 0.81 -6.74 5.13
N SER A 72 1.69 -6.07 5.86
CA SER A 72 2.62 -5.08 5.31
C SER A 72 4.05 -5.32 5.79
N VAL A 73 5.01 -4.86 4.98
CA VAL A 73 6.45 -4.90 5.28
C VAL A 73 6.99 -3.48 5.21
N SER A 74 7.65 -3.04 6.27
CA SER A 74 8.27 -1.72 6.36
C SER A 74 9.75 -1.84 6.68
N LEU A 75 10.54 -0.89 6.21
CA LEU A 75 11.96 -0.82 6.58
C LEU A 75 12.12 -0.50 8.07
N SER A 76 13.24 -0.94 8.64
CA SER A 76 13.70 -0.49 9.95
C SER A 76 14.76 0.61 9.80
N GLY A 77 15.36 1.04 10.91
CA GLY A 77 16.44 2.03 10.89
C GLY A 77 17.74 1.56 10.23
N THR A 78 17.88 0.25 9.96
CA THR A 78 19.07 -0.37 9.36
C THR A 78 18.67 -1.37 8.27
N HIS A 79 19.53 -1.56 7.27
CA HIS A 79 19.28 -2.40 6.09
C HIS A 79 19.12 -3.91 6.39
N ASP A 80 19.58 -4.35 7.56
CA ASP A 80 19.52 -5.73 8.05
C ASP A 80 18.26 -6.00 8.90
N SER A 81 17.29 -5.08 8.88
CA SER A 81 16.08 -5.19 9.68
C SER A 81 14.85 -4.67 8.94
N VAL A 82 13.74 -5.36 9.13
CA VAL A 82 12.41 -4.95 8.64
C VAL A 82 11.37 -5.15 9.73
N TRP A 83 10.23 -4.50 9.58
CA TRP A 83 9.02 -4.73 10.36
C TRP A 83 8.01 -5.47 9.51
N ILE A 84 7.44 -6.55 10.04
CA ILE A 84 6.28 -7.23 9.48
C ILE A 84 5.09 -6.87 10.35
N SER A 85 4.05 -6.31 9.74
CA SER A 85 2.83 -5.90 10.44
C SER A 85 1.60 -6.54 9.81
N TRP A 86 0.58 -6.80 10.61
CA TRP A 86 -0.69 -7.35 10.16
C TRP A 86 -1.79 -7.14 11.20
N ILE A 87 -3.03 -7.39 10.82
CA ILE A 87 -4.20 -7.36 11.71
C ILE A 87 -4.80 -8.75 11.84
N THR A 88 -5.31 -9.09 13.03
CA THR A 88 -6.09 -10.31 13.29
C THR A 88 -7.41 -9.96 13.98
N GLY A 89 -8.48 -10.65 13.62
CA GLY A 89 -9.81 -10.31 14.08
C GLY A 89 -10.43 -9.18 13.25
N GLU A 90 -11.73 -9.00 13.38
CA GLU A 90 -12.48 -8.01 12.63
C GLU A 90 -12.62 -6.73 13.44
N PHE A 91 -12.60 -5.58 12.77
CA PHE A 91 -12.96 -4.32 13.41
C PHE A 91 -14.43 -4.32 13.82
N GLN A 92 -14.80 -3.41 14.70
CA GLN A 92 -16.20 -3.16 15.05
C GLN A 92 -16.50 -1.68 14.86
N ILE A 93 -17.68 -1.38 14.30
CA ILE A 93 -18.19 -0.02 14.18
C ILE A 93 -19.65 0.03 14.63
N GLY A 94 -20.00 1.00 15.46
CA GLY A 94 -21.35 1.11 16.01
C GLY A 94 -21.39 1.83 17.35
N ASP A 95 -22.54 1.77 18.02
CA ASP A 95 -22.74 2.41 19.32
C ASP A 95 -22.13 1.58 20.47
N ASN A 96 -22.12 0.26 20.34
CA ASN A 96 -21.69 -0.69 21.37
C ASN A 96 -20.48 -1.50 20.88
N ILE A 97 -19.31 -0.88 20.86
CA ILE A 97 -18.05 -1.56 20.51
C ILE A 97 -17.41 -2.19 21.75
N GLU A 98 -16.81 -3.36 21.59
CA GLU A 98 -16.05 -4.05 22.64
C GLU A 98 -14.61 -4.29 22.13
N PRO A 99 -13.64 -3.44 22.50
CA PRO A 99 -12.26 -3.58 22.06
C PRO A 99 -11.68 -4.96 22.40
N LEU A 100 -11.05 -5.60 21.42
CA LEU A 100 -10.40 -6.90 21.62
C LEU A 100 -9.22 -6.78 22.60
N ASP A 101 -8.98 -7.80 23.43
CA ASP A 101 -7.76 -7.87 24.24
C ASP A 101 -6.58 -8.30 23.36
N PRO A 102 -5.59 -7.42 23.09
CA PRO A 102 -4.46 -7.74 22.21
C PRO A 102 -3.56 -8.86 22.75
N LYS A 103 -3.69 -9.24 24.03
CA LYS A 103 -2.91 -10.34 24.62
C LYS A 103 -3.44 -11.73 24.27
N THR A 104 -4.63 -11.81 23.68
CA THR A 104 -5.29 -13.09 23.35
C THR A 104 -4.73 -13.76 22.11
N VAL A 105 -3.99 -13.01 21.27
CA VAL A 105 -3.38 -13.51 20.03
C VAL A 105 -1.92 -13.08 19.99
N SER A 106 -1.01 -14.03 19.82
CA SER A 106 0.43 -13.77 19.76
C SER A 106 0.85 -13.25 18.38
N GLY A 107 1.75 -12.26 18.36
CA GLY A 107 2.38 -11.80 17.13
C GLY A 107 3.67 -12.57 16.81
N VAL A 108 3.65 -13.57 15.93
CA VAL A 108 4.83 -14.38 15.58
C VAL A 108 5.12 -14.30 14.09
N VAL A 109 6.41 -14.23 13.73
CA VAL A 109 6.89 -14.40 12.35
C VAL A 109 7.87 -15.55 12.28
N VAL A 110 7.62 -16.49 11.38
CA VAL A 110 8.54 -17.57 11.01
C VAL A 110 9.08 -17.27 9.63
N TYR A 111 10.40 -17.28 9.45
CA TYR A 111 11.03 -16.81 8.22
C TYR A 111 12.33 -17.54 7.90
N GLY A 112 12.77 -17.41 6.65
CA GLY A 112 14.01 -17.98 6.14
C GLY A 112 14.40 -17.37 4.80
N ARG A 113 15.63 -17.59 4.37
CA ARG A 113 16.05 -17.20 3.02
C ARG A 113 15.26 -18.00 1.99
N TYR A 114 14.89 -17.36 0.89
CA TYR A 114 14.20 -18.03 -0.20
C TYR A 114 14.97 -19.27 -0.68
N GLY A 115 14.26 -20.38 -0.88
CA GLY A 115 14.86 -21.67 -1.26
C GLY A 115 15.44 -22.47 -0.08
N PHE A 116 15.39 -21.95 1.15
CA PHE A 116 15.79 -22.66 2.37
C PHE A 116 14.60 -22.84 3.33
N PRO A 117 14.63 -23.81 4.25
CA PRO A 117 13.61 -23.95 5.29
C PRO A 117 13.47 -22.68 6.15
N MET A 118 12.24 -22.35 6.57
CA MET A 118 11.97 -21.23 7.48
C MET A 118 12.22 -21.66 8.94
N THR A 119 13.48 -21.65 9.36
CA THR A 119 13.87 -22.06 10.72
C THR A 119 13.95 -20.90 11.71
N ASN A 120 13.98 -19.66 11.23
CA ASN A 120 14.09 -18.50 12.10
C ASN A 120 12.71 -18.07 12.60
N ARG A 121 12.65 -17.57 13.84
CA ARG A 121 11.43 -17.09 14.48
C ARG A 121 11.69 -15.77 15.17
N SER A 122 10.75 -14.84 15.04
CA SER A 122 10.68 -13.61 15.83
C SER A 122 9.28 -13.46 16.43
N THR A 123 9.20 -12.83 17.60
CA THR A 123 7.93 -12.59 18.31
C THR A 123 7.82 -11.09 18.59
N GLY A 124 6.66 -10.52 18.32
CA GLY A 124 6.31 -9.16 18.71
C GLY A 124 5.97 -9.10 20.18
N ASN A 125 6.44 -8.06 20.87
CA ASN A 125 6.25 -7.94 22.31
C ASN A 125 4.93 -7.25 22.69
N ASN A 126 4.36 -6.46 21.77
CA ASN A 126 3.25 -5.57 22.06
C ASN A 126 2.31 -5.47 20.86
N SER A 127 1.37 -6.40 20.76
CA SER A 127 0.18 -6.20 19.93
C SER A 127 -0.72 -5.15 20.58
N LEU A 128 -1.53 -4.47 19.79
CA LEU A 128 -2.36 -3.36 20.27
C LEU A 128 -3.69 -3.29 19.52
N VAL A 129 -4.63 -2.55 20.09
CA VAL A 129 -5.86 -2.12 19.43
C VAL A 129 -5.94 -0.60 19.55
N TYR A 130 -6.59 0.06 18.59
CA TYR A 130 -6.94 1.47 18.74
C TYR A 130 -8.44 1.66 18.59
N ASN A 131 -8.92 2.76 19.15
CA ASN A 131 -10.32 3.14 19.11
C ASN A 131 -10.46 4.55 18.54
N GLN A 132 -11.49 4.77 17.74
CA GLN A 132 -11.94 6.09 17.34
C GLN A 132 -13.29 6.34 18.02
N LEU A 133 -13.31 7.28 18.97
CA LEU A 133 -14.44 7.51 19.86
C LEU A 133 -15.01 8.91 19.66
N TYR A 134 -16.32 9.00 19.48
CA TYR A 134 -17.07 10.25 19.35
C TYR A 134 -18.09 10.36 20.49
N GLN A 135 -17.98 11.42 21.28
CA GLN A 135 -18.87 11.70 22.41
C GLN A 135 -20.05 12.60 22.00
N PHE A 136 -20.63 12.33 20.83
CA PHE A 136 -21.76 13.07 20.29
C PHE A 136 -22.90 12.11 19.94
N GLU A 137 -24.12 12.50 20.26
CA GLU A 137 -25.30 11.69 19.95
C GLU A 137 -25.41 11.42 18.44
N GLY A 138 -25.63 10.17 18.07
CA GLY A 138 -25.80 9.73 16.68
C GLY A 138 -24.50 9.35 15.96
N LEU A 139 -23.32 9.73 16.46
CA LEU A 139 -22.03 9.35 15.86
C LEU A 139 -21.62 7.93 16.28
N LYS A 140 -21.03 7.18 15.34
CA LYS A 140 -20.61 5.79 15.57
C LYS A 140 -19.15 5.71 16.01
N ASN A 141 -18.88 4.85 16.99
CA ASN A 141 -17.53 4.55 17.46
C ASN A 141 -16.93 3.40 16.66
N TYR A 142 -15.61 3.32 16.65
CA TYR A 142 -14.86 2.24 16.02
C TYR A 142 -13.78 1.67 16.95
N THR A 143 -13.57 0.36 16.89
CA THR A 143 -12.40 -0.32 17.45
C THR A 143 -11.79 -1.26 16.42
N SER A 144 -10.46 -1.28 16.35
CA SER A 144 -9.74 -2.09 15.37
C SER A 144 -9.73 -3.57 15.71
N GLY A 145 -9.36 -4.39 14.72
CA GLY A 145 -8.77 -5.70 15.03
C GLY A 145 -7.47 -5.57 15.84
N ILE A 146 -6.91 -6.70 16.28
CA ILE A 146 -5.62 -6.70 16.97
C ILE A 146 -4.51 -6.46 15.94
N ILE A 147 -3.76 -5.38 16.12
CA ILE A 147 -2.63 -4.96 15.28
C ILE A 147 -1.35 -5.55 15.86
N HIS A 148 -0.56 -6.19 15.00
CA HIS A 148 0.70 -6.83 15.36
C HIS A 148 1.86 -6.15 14.63
N HIS A 149 2.97 -5.96 15.33
CA HIS A 149 4.24 -5.48 14.77
C HIS A 149 5.37 -6.38 15.23
N VAL A 150 6.07 -7.01 14.28
CA VAL A 150 7.21 -7.89 14.58
C VAL A 150 8.44 -7.43 13.82
N ARG A 151 9.50 -7.10 14.57
CA ARG A 151 10.79 -6.75 13.99
C ARG A 151 11.56 -8.03 13.66
N LEU A 152 12.08 -8.09 12.44
CA LEU A 152 13.11 -9.02 12.02
C LEU A 152 14.45 -8.28 12.00
N ALA A 153 15.51 -8.89 12.50
CA ALA A 153 16.85 -8.30 12.58
C ALA A 153 17.91 -9.34 12.23
N GLY A 154 19.14 -8.90 11.92
CA GLY A 154 20.21 -9.79 11.47
C GLY A 154 19.95 -10.39 10.09
N LEU A 155 19.18 -9.70 9.24
CA LEU A 155 18.91 -10.12 7.88
C LEU A 155 20.10 -9.81 6.98
N ILE A 156 20.35 -10.69 6.01
CA ILE A 156 21.36 -10.45 4.99
C ILE A 156 20.81 -9.36 4.04
N PRO A 157 21.56 -8.29 3.77
CA PRO A 157 21.14 -7.25 2.82
C PRO A 157 20.94 -7.80 1.41
N ASN A 158 20.13 -7.11 0.59
CA ASN A 158 19.84 -7.46 -0.80
C ASN A 158 19.45 -8.94 -1.01
N THR A 159 18.76 -9.55 -0.04
CA THR A 159 18.43 -10.98 -0.03
C THR A 159 16.92 -11.20 0.00
N LEU A 160 16.44 -12.16 -0.79
CA LEU A 160 15.03 -12.55 -0.79
C LEU A 160 14.74 -13.48 0.40
N TYR A 161 13.76 -13.10 1.21
CA TYR A 161 13.25 -13.86 2.34
C TYR A 161 11.81 -14.32 2.06
N GLN A 162 11.48 -15.49 2.60
CA GLN A 162 10.13 -16.02 2.69
C GLN A 162 9.70 -16.05 4.15
N TYR A 163 8.43 -15.75 4.44
CA TYR A 163 7.90 -15.69 5.79
C TYR A 163 6.42 -16.06 5.88
N GLN A 164 6.01 -16.44 7.09
CA GLN A 164 4.61 -16.48 7.53
C GLN A 164 4.48 -15.70 8.83
N CYS A 165 3.37 -14.98 8.99
CA CYS A 165 3.03 -14.27 10.23
C CYS A 165 1.75 -14.84 10.86
N GLY A 166 1.51 -14.56 12.13
CA GLY A 166 0.29 -14.95 12.85
C GLY A 166 0.58 -15.54 14.23
N ASP A 167 -0.32 -16.38 14.72
CA ASP A 167 -0.15 -17.10 15.98
C ASP A 167 -0.09 -18.62 15.71
N PRO A 168 1.06 -19.29 15.94
CA PRO A 168 1.21 -20.73 15.71
C PRO A 168 0.55 -21.60 16.78
N SER A 169 0.12 -21.04 17.92
CA SER A 169 -0.58 -21.79 18.97
C SER A 169 -2.05 -22.07 18.63
N ILE A 170 -2.59 -21.33 17.67
CA ILE A 170 -3.93 -21.49 17.10
C ILE A 170 -3.80 -21.68 15.58
N PRO A 171 -4.83 -22.17 14.85
CA PRO A 171 -4.76 -22.33 13.39
C PRO A 171 -4.85 -20.98 12.63
N ALA A 172 -4.00 -20.02 12.99
CA ALA A 172 -4.03 -18.62 12.57
C ALA A 172 -2.69 -18.13 12.00
N MET A 173 -2.01 -18.97 11.21
CA MET A 173 -0.84 -18.55 10.41
C MET A 173 -1.28 -18.09 9.01
N SER A 174 -0.57 -17.09 8.48
CA SER A 174 -0.74 -16.59 7.11
C SER A 174 -0.27 -17.62 6.08
N ARG A 175 -0.64 -17.38 4.82
CA ARG A 175 0.06 -17.97 3.67
C ARG A 175 1.49 -17.43 3.57
N VAL A 176 2.37 -18.18 2.91
CA VAL A 176 3.76 -17.77 2.69
C VAL A 176 3.79 -16.51 1.83
N SER A 177 4.54 -15.51 2.29
CA SER A 177 4.79 -14.25 1.60
C SER A 177 6.30 -14.01 1.48
N TYR A 178 6.68 -13.02 0.67
CA TYR A 178 8.09 -12.78 0.33
C TYR A 178 8.41 -11.30 0.41
N PHE A 179 9.64 -10.99 0.82
CA PHE A 179 10.18 -9.63 0.73
C PHE A 179 11.68 -9.69 0.46
N LYS A 180 12.22 -8.60 -0.10
CA LYS A 180 13.65 -8.46 -0.34
C LYS A 180 14.19 -7.34 0.55
N THR A 181 15.27 -7.61 1.26
CA THR A 181 15.94 -6.59 2.10
C THR A 181 16.62 -5.53 1.24
N MET A 182 16.73 -4.32 1.79
CA MET A 182 17.50 -3.25 1.15
C MET A 182 18.97 -3.65 1.01
N PRO A 183 19.69 -3.11 0.01
CA PRO A 183 21.12 -3.28 -0.08
C PRO A 183 21.83 -2.50 1.04
N VAL A 184 23.11 -2.81 1.28
CA VAL A 184 23.93 -2.06 2.24
C VAL A 184 24.04 -0.61 1.81
N SER A 185 23.94 0.33 2.74
CA SER A 185 24.13 1.75 2.44
C SER A 185 25.56 2.01 1.94
N GLY A 186 25.69 2.59 0.74
CA GLY A 186 26.99 2.93 0.19
C GLY A 186 26.89 3.76 -1.09
N PRO A 187 27.99 4.40 -1.53
CA PRO A 187 27.99 5.33 -2.67
C PRO A 187 27.72 4.68 -4.03
N LYS A 188 27.63 3.34 -4.08
CA LYS A 188 27.38 2.55 -5.29
C LYS A 188 26.34 1.45 -5.06
N SER A 189 25.56 1.57 -3.98
CA SER A 189 24.67 0.52 -3.51
C SER A 189 23.30 1.11 -3.19
N TYR A 190 22.36 0.90 -4.11
CA TYR A 190 21.05 1.54 -4.11
C TYR A 190 19.98 0.50 -4.45
N PRO A 191 18.75 0.63 -3.93
CA PRO A 191 17.61 -0.06 -4.53
C PRO A 191 17.50 0.32 -6.01
N SER A 192 17.05 -0.59 -6.85
CA SER A 192 16.95 -0.32 -8.29
C SER A 192 15.85 0.68 -8.59
N ARG A 193 14.72 0.59 -7.87
CA ARG A 193 13.55 1.44 -8.10
C ARG A 193 12.90 1.80 -6.77
N VAL A 194 12.74 3.11 -6.55
CA VAL A 194 11.97 3.67 -5.44
C VAL A 194 10.74 4.34 -6.04
N ALA A 195 9.57 3.80 -5.75
CA ALA A 195 8.31 4.42 -6.07
C ALA A 195 7.99 5.51 -5.04
N VAL A 196 7.47 6.65 -5.50
CA VAL A 196 7.02 7.76 -4.65
C VAL A 196 5.61 8.12 -5.06
N VAL A 197 4.69 8.11 -4.10
CA VAL A 197 3.29 8.51 -4.26
C VAL A 197 2.83 9.26 -3.02
N GLY A 198 1.77 10.04 -3.15
CA GLY A 198 1.05 10.69 -2.06
C GLY A 198 -0.43 10.72 -2.40
N ASP A 199 -1.26 11.10 -1.44
CA ASP A 199 -2.66 11.45 -1.68
C ASP A 199 -3.43 10.31 -2.40
N LEU A 200 -3.23 9.07 -1.94
CA LEU A 200 -3.71 7.89 -2.67
C LEU A 200 -5.23 7.76 -2.60
N GLY A 201 -5.81 7.87 -1.41
CA GLY A 201 -7.20 7.48 -1.16
C GLY A 201 -7.49 6.03 -1.54
N LEU A 202 -8.76 5.74 -1.84
CA LEU A 202 -9.19 4.40 -2.24
C LEU A 202 -10.29 4.49 -3.31
N THR A 203 -9.89 4.95 -4.49
CA THR A 203 -10.72 5.14 -5.69
C THR A 203 -10.33 4.18 -6.81
N TYR A 204 -11.14 4.11 -7.87
CA TYR A 204 -10.72 3.42 -9.11
C TYR A 204 -9.44 4.02 -9.71
N ASN A 205 -9.22 5.34 -9.59
CA ASN A 205 -7.98 5.98 -10.02
C ASN A 205 -6.79 5.51 -9.17
N THR A 206 -6.97 5.35 -7.86
CA THR A 206 -5.97 4.75 -6.96
C THR A 206 -5.57 3.36 -7.45
N THR A 207 -6.54 2.53 -7.87
CA THR A 207 -6.22 1.20 -8.40
C THR A 207 -5.37 1.28 -9.67
N SER A 208 -5.64 2.25 -10.55
CA SER A 208 -4.81 2.48 -11.73
C SER A 208 -3.39 2.92 -11.35
N THR A 209 -3.24 3.81 -10.37
CA THR A 209 -1.94 4.22 -9.85
C THR A 209 -1.16 3.03 -9.31
N VAL A 210 -1.80 2.19 -8.47
CA VAL A 210 -1.19 0.99 -7.90
C VAL A 210 -0.83 -0.03 -8.98
N ASP A 211 -1.67 -0.22 -10.01
CA ASP A 211 -1.36 -1.11 -11.14
C ASP A 211 -0.11 -0.63 -11.89
N HIS A 212 0.03 0.67 -12.12
CA HIS A 212 1.25 1.24 -12.72
C HIS A 212 2.47 1.09 -11.81
N LEU A 213 2.33 1.24 -10.50
CA LEU A 213 3.40 0.97 -9.55
C LEU A 213 3.86 -0.50 -9.63
N LEU A 214 2.92 -1.44 -9.58
CA LEU A 214 3.21 -2.87 -9.63
C LEU A 214 3.88 -3.29 -10.95
N ALA A 215 3.42 -2.74 -12.08
CA ALA A 215 4.04 -2.96 -13.39
C ALA A 215 5.51 -2.50 -13.42
N ASN A 216 5.84 -1.45 -12.67
CA ASN A 216 7.20 -0.94 -12.53
C ASN A 216 8.06 -1.72 -11.52
N ARG A 217 7.52 -2.67 -10.76
CA ARG A 217 8.25 -3.55 -9.83
C ARG A 217 9.25 -2.79 -8.93
N PRO A 218 8.80 -1.80 -8.13
CA PRO A 218 9.68 -1.08 -7.22
C PRO A 218 10.22 -2.00 -6.12
N ASP A 219 11.45 -1.71 -5.65
CA ASP A 219 12.02 -2.36 -4.46
C ASP A 219 11.50 -1.71 -3.17
N LEU A 220 11.09 -0.44 -3.25
CA LEU A 220 10.60 0.36 -2.13
C LEU A 220 9.48 1.30 -2.59
N LEU A 221 8.45 1.45 -1.76
CA LEU A 221 7.40 2.45 -1.92
C LEU A 221 7.54 3.49 -0.80
N LEU A 222 7.60 4.76 -1.16
CA LEU A 222 7.45 5.90 -0.26
C LEU A 222 6.06 6.50 -0.46
N LEU A 223 5.21 6.41 0.56
CA LEU A 223 3.90 7.04 0.63
C LEU A 223 3.99 8.34 1.44
N VAL A 224 3.74 9.47 0.80
CA VAL A 224 3.93 10.82 1.35
C VAL A 224 2.60 11.39 1.82
N GLY A 225 2.09 10.88 2.95
CA GLY A 225 0.86 11.38 3.57
C GLY A 225 -0.43 10.97 2.84
N ASP A 226 -1.56 11.41 3.40
CA ASP A 226 -2.91 11.29 2.85
C ASP A 226 -3.24 9.92 2.23
N VAL A 227 -3.46 8.96 3.13
CA VAL A 227 -3.50 7.54 2.80
C VAL A 227 -4.90 7.08 2.36
N SER A 228 -5.86 7.02 3.30
CA SER A 228 -7.17 6.40 3.07
C SER A 228 -8.30 7.39 2.81
N TYR A 229 -8.12 8.67 3.18
CA TYR A 229 -9.16 9.70 3.23
C TYR A 229 -10.42 9.26 4.01
N ALA A 230 -10.24 8.50 5.10
CA ALA A 230 -11.33 8.11 5.99
C ALA A 230 -12.09 9.32 6.59
N ASP A 231 -11.48 10.50 6.61
CA ASP A 231 -12.01 11.78 7.08
C ASP A 231 -12.81 12.56 6.02
N LEU A 232 -13.00 12.00 4.82
CA LEU A 232 -14.01 12.46 3.86
C LEU A 232 -15.40 11.86 4.10
N TYR A 233 -15.55 11.09 5.19
CA TYR A 233 -16.75 10.35 5.52
C TYR A 233 -17.29 10.68 6.90
N LEU A 234 -18.61 10.68 7.02
CA LEU A 234 -19.30 10.62 8.30
C LEU A 234 -19.14 9.24 8.93
N THR A 235 -19.30 9.16 10.25
CA THR A 235 -19.23 7.90 11.03
C THR A 235 -20.25 6.85 10.59
N ASN A 236 -21.33 7.26 9.91
CA ASN A 236 -22.35 6.37 9.36
C ASN A 236 -22.00 5.80 7.95
N GLY A 237 -20.84 6.17 7.39
CA GLY A 237 -20.38 5.71 6.08
C GLY A 237 -20.78 6.61 4.90
N THR A 238 -21.46 7.73 5.14
CA THR A 238 -21.78 8.70 4.08
C THR A 238 -20.53 9.52 3.73
N GLY A 239 -20.05 9.39 2.48
CA GLY A 239 -18.86 10.11 1.99
C GLY A 239 -19.18 11.36 1.17
N SER A 240 -18.18 12.23 0.99
CA SER A 240 -18.21 13.35 0.05
C SER A 240 -16.82 13.71 -0.46
N ASP A 241 -16.72 14.20 -1.71
CA ASP A 241 -15.49 14.71 -2.31
C ASP A 241 -14.93 15.96 -1.57
N CYS A 242 -15.79 16.65 -0.81
CA CYS A 242 -15.38 17.78 0.01
C CYS A 242 -16.18 17.79 1.32
N TYR A 243 -15.53 17.37 2.41
CA TYR A 243 -16.14 17.29 3.74
C TYR A 243 -16.69 18.66 4.17
N SER A 244 -15.88 19.71 4.10
CA SER A 244 -16.29 21.06 4.53
C SER A 244 -17.42 21.64 3.67
N CYS A 245 -17.52 21.25 2.41
CA CYS A 245 -18.58 21.69 1.50
C CYS A 245 -19.92 20.99 1.79
N SER A 246 -19.88 19.73 2.20
CA SER A 246 -21.08 18.88 2.30
C SER A 246 -21.58 18.69 3.72
N PHE A 247 -20.68 18.75 4.69
CA PHE A 247 -20.95 18.49 6.10
C PHE A 247 -20.53 19.67 7.00
N PRO A 248 -20.87 20.94 6.68
CA PRO A 248 -20.40 22.11 7.42
C PRO A 248 -20.97 22.21 8.84
N HIS A 249 -21.97 21.39 9.18
CA HIS A 249 -22.71 21.44 10.44
C HIS A 249 -22.47 20.23 11.34
N THR A 250 -21.53 19.34 11.00
CA THR A 250 -21.18 18.24 11.91
C THR A 250 -20.54 18.79 13.17
N PRO A 251 -20.79 18.15 14.34
CA PRO A 251 -20.26 18.66 15.61
C PRO A 251 -18.73 18.60 15.71
N ILE A 252 -18.11 17.77 14.86
CA ILE A 252 -16.65 17.60 14.71
C ILE A 252 -16.35 17.13 13.28
N GLN A 253 -15.09 17.18 12.86
CA GLN A 253 -14.64 16.45 11.67
C GLN A 253 -14.68 14.94 11.96
N GLU A 254 -15.66 14.27 11.36
CA GLU A 254 -15.89 12.83 11.51
C GLU A 254 -14.91 12.01 10.67
N THR A 255 -14.90 10.69 10.92
CA THR A 255 -14.15 9.72 10.11
C THR A 255 -14.93 8.41 10.03
N TYR A 256 -14.81 7.71 8.89
CA TYR A 256 -15.25 6.32 8.74
C TYR A 256 -14.04 5.40 8.69
N GLN A 257 -13.59 4.98 9.88
CA GLN A 257 -12.38 4.17 10.06
C GLN A 257 -12.32 2.89 9.22
N PRO A 258 -13.43 2.20 8.86
CA PRO A 258 -13.35 1.05 7.95
C PRO A 258 -12.69 1.35 6.60
N ARG A 259 -12.61 2.61 6.15
CA ARG A 259 -11.81 2.98 4.95
C ARG A 259 -10.32 2.64 5.11
N TRP A 260 -9.77 2.69 6.33
CA TRP A 260 -8.40 2.24 6.60
C TRP A 260 -8.25 0.73 6.43
N ASP A 261 -9.21 -0.05 6.94
CA ASP A 261 -9.21 -1.51 6.76
C ASP A 261 -9.36 -1.91 5.30
N TYR A 262 -10.23 -1.21 4.57
CA TYR A 262 -10.42 -1.41 3.14
C TYR A 262 -9.16 -1.10 2.34
N TRP A 263 -8.44 -0.04 2.72
CA TRP A 263 -7.19 0.36 2.08
C TRP A 263 -6.05 -0.61 2.37
N GLY A 264 -5.99 -1.15 3.59
CA GLY A 264 -4.97 -2.12 3.97
C GLY A 264 -5.15 -3.52 3.36
N ARG A 265 -6.34 -3.86 2.88
CA ARG A 265 -6.69 -5.17 2.29
C ARG A 265 -6.28 -5.26 0.82
#